data_AF-A0A539CU13-F1
#
_entry.id   AF-A0A539CU13-F1
#
_cell.length_a   1.000
_cell.length_b   1.000
_cell.length_c   1.000
_cell.angle_alpha   90.00
_cell.angle_beta   90.00
_cell.angle_gamma   90.00
#
_symmetry.space_group_name_H-M   'P 1'
#
loop_
_entity.id
_entity.type
_entity.pdbx_description
1 polymer ?
#
loop_
_entity_poly.entity_id
_entity_poly.type
_entity_poly.pdbx_seq_one_letter_code
_entity_poly.pdbx_strand_id
1 'polypeptide(L)'
;MLDFVFVILGLLLLVPLLSTAKAQRKKILAGALPRAVEIATFHGWVSPGRLMTQENMTERDAKAALVEACRQGLLFQAEDGRFYLKQASLNSEVSNQQD
;
A
#
# COMPACT_ATOMS: atom_id res chain seq x y z
N MET A 1 37.41 24.44 10.82
CA MET A 1 36.84 24.60 9.45
C MET A 1 36.64 23.27 8.73
N LEU A 2 37.51 22.27 8.93
CA LEU A 2 37.36 20.91 8.35
C LEU A 2 36.09 20.17 8.80
N ASP A 3 35.64 20.32 10.04
CA ASP A 3 34.42 19.65 10.54
C ASP A 3 33.14 20.07 9.81
N PHE A 4 33.01 21.35 9.45
CA PHE A 4 31.86 21.85 8.68
C PHE A 4 31.81 21.24 7.28
N VAL A 5 32.96 20.98 6.67
CA VAL A 5 33.05 20.37 5.34
C VAL A 5 32.59 18.91 5.39
N PHE A 6 32.96 18.16 6.44
CA PHE A 6 32.51 16.78 6.64
C PHE A 6 31.01 16.66 6.89
N VAL A 7 30.42 17.60 7.64
CA VAL A 7 28.96 17.65 7.86
C VAL A 7 28.22 17.94 6.56
N ILE A 8 28.71 18.88 5.76
CA ILE A 8 28.12 19.21 4.45
C ILE A 8 28.26 18.03 3.49
N LEU A 9 29.43 17.39 3.41
CA LEU A 9 29.63 16.19 2.58
C LEU A 9 28.72 15.03 3.01
N GLY A 10 28.59 14.83 4.33
CA GLY A 10 27.71 13.82 4.90
C GLY A 10 26.24 14.07 4.54
N LEU A 11 25.77 15.31 4.66
CA LEU A 11 24.43 15.72 4.23
C LEU A 11 24.23 15.54 2.72
N LEU A 12 25.21 15.90 1.90
CA LEU A 12 25.17 15.77 0.44
C LEU A 12 25.08 14.32 -0.03
N LEU A 13 25.62 13.37 0.74
CA LEU A 13 25.52 11.94 0.48
C LEU A 13 24.23 11.32 1.06
N LEU A 14 23.74 11.83 2.21
CA LEU A 14 22.52 11.34 2.85
C LEU A 14 21.24 11.73 2.09
N VAL A 15 21.17 12.94 1.55
CA VAL A 15 20.00 13.43 0.79
C VAL A 15 19.66 12.56 -0.43
N PRO A 16 20.60 12.17 -1.32
CA PRO A 16 20.30 11.29 -2.45
C PRO A 16 19.95 9.86 -2.03
N LEU A 17 20.54 9.34 -0.94
CA LEU A 17 20.17 8.04 -0.35
C LEU A 17 18.73 8.04 0.18
N LEU A 18 18.33 9.10 0.90
CA LEU A 18 16.96 9.27 1.39
C LEU A 18 15.96 9.45 0.23
N SER A 19 16.37 10.13 -0.84
CA SER A 19 15.53 10.36 -2.02
C SER A 19 15.32 9.08 -2.84
N THR A 20 16.38 8.29 -3.07
CA THR A 20 16.29 7.01 -3.78
C THR A 20 15.45 5.99 -3.03
N ALA A 21 15.57 5.91 -1.70
CA ALA A 21 14.72 5.06 -0.87
C ALA A 21 13.23 5.45 -0.94
N LYS A 22 12.92 6.76 -0.98
CA LYS A 22 11.54 7.25 -1.19
C LYS A 22 11.04 6.94 -2.61
N ALA A 23 11.89 7.09 -3.62
CA ALA A 23 11.53 6.83 -5.01
C ALA A 23 11.26 5.33 -5.27
N GLN A 24 12.08 4.44 -4.69
CA GLN A 24 11.84 2.99 -4.75
C GLN A 24 10.54 2.61 -4.05
N ARG A 25 10.28 3.15 -2.85
CA ARG A 25 8.99 2.94 -2.18
C ARG A 25 7.82 3.39 -3.02
N LYS A 26 7.88 4.57 -3.65
CA LYS A 26 6.80 5.04 -4.53
C LYS A 26 6.57 4.12 -5.73
N LYS A 27 7.63 3.58 -6.34
CA LYS A 27 7.49 2.62 -7.46
C LYS A 27 6.87 1.31 -7.01
N ILE A 28 7.30 0.78 -5.87
CA ILE A 28 6.75 -0.45 -5.29
C ILE A 28 5.27 -0.24 -4.92
N LEU A 29 4.94 0.87 -4.26
CA LEU A 29 3.55 1.22 -3.94
C LEU A 29 2.69 1.41 -5.20
N ALA A 30 3.20 2.07 -6.25
CA ALA A 30 2.46 2.29 -7.50
C ALA A 30 2.14 0.99 -8.26
N GLY A 31 3.00 -0.04 -8.16
CA GLY A 31 2.72 -1.37 -8.73
C GLY A 31 1.89 -2.27 -7.81
N ALA A 32 2.13 -2.19 -6.50
CA ALA A 32 1.48 -3.05 -5.51
C ALA A 32 0.00 -2.71 -5.29
N LEU A 33 -0.37 -1.42 -5.36
CA LEU A 33 -1.75 -0.97 -5.20
C LEU A 33 -2.72 -1.58 -6.23
N PRO A 34 -2.52 -1.39 -7.54
CA PRO A 34 -3.44 -1.95 -8.54
C PRO A 34 -3.51 -3.48 -8.43
N ARG A 35 -2.39 -4.14 -8.13
CA ARG A 35 -2.36 -5.59 -7.96
C ARG A 35 -3.13 -6.07 -6.73
N ALA A 36 -3.02 -5.36 -5.60
CA ALA A 36 -3.79 -5.67 -4.41
C ALA A 36 -5.30 -5.53 -4.66
N VAL A 37 -5.70 -4.51 -5.41
CA VAL A 37 -7.09 -4.27 -5.83
C VAL A 37 -7.57 -5.37 -6.78
N GLU A 38 -6.77 -5.78 -7.76
CA GLU A 38 -7.09 -6.91 -8.65
C GLU A 38 -7.27 -8.21 -7.87
N ILE A 39 -6.34 -8.56 -6.97
CA ILE A 39 -6.44 -9.77 -6.14
C ILE A 39 -7.71 -9.73 -5.29
N ALA A 40 -8.01 -8.60 -4.66
CA ALA A 40 -9.24 -8.42 -3.88
C ALA A 40 -10.49 -8.49 -4.75
N THR A 41 -10.45 -8.05 -6.00
CA THR A 41 -11.56 -8.12 -6.96
C THR A 41 -11.83 -9.56 -7.39
N PHE A 42 -10.78 -10.31 -7.74
CA PHE A 42 -10.90 -11.69 -8.21
C PHE A 42 -11.23 -12.69 -7.10
N HIS A 43 -10.70 -12.48 -5.90
CA HIS A 43 -10.81 -13.44 -4.79
C HIS A 43 -11.67 -12.96 -3.63
N GLY A 44 -12.27 -11.76 -3.73
CA GLY A 44 -13.03 -11.11 -2.67
C GLY A 44 -12.17 -10.43 -1.61
N TRP A 45 -10.93 -10.89 -1.41
CA TRP A 45 -10.00 -10.33 -0.42
C TRP A 45 -8.53 -10.55 -0.79
N VAL A 46 -7.66 -9.74 -0.18
CA VAL A 46 -6.20 -9.83 -0.27
C VAL A 46 -5.57 -9.75 1.12
N SER A 47 -4.46 -10.47 1.34
CA SER A 47 -3.65 -10.38 2.55
C SER A 47 -2.22 -9.95 2.22
N PRO A 48 -1.46 -9.42 3.19
CA PRO A 48 -0.05 -9.06 2.98
C PRO A 48 0.76 -10.24 2.43
N GLY A 49 0.59 -11.44 3.00
CA GLY A 49 1.30 -12.64 2.54
C GLY A 49 1.00 -12.99 1.10
N ARG A 50 -0.25 -12.82 0.64
CA ARG A 50 -0.61 -13.10 -0.75
C ARG A 50 -0.01 -12.10 -1.73
N LEU A 51 0.05 -10.83 -1.33
CA LEU A 51 0.67 -9.77 -2.13
C LEU A 51 2.19 -9.98 -2.21
N MET A 52 2.83 -10.42 -1.12
CA MET A 52 4.24 -10.80 -1.11
C MET A 52 4.54 -11.92 -2.11
N THR A 53 3.71 -12.98 -2.13
CA THR A 53 3.91 -14.12 -3.05
C THR A 53 3.77 -13.74 -4.52
N GLN A 54 2.87 -12.81 -4.87
CA GLN A 54 2.65 -12.44 -6.27
C GLN A 54 3.67 -11.44 -6.81
N GLU A 55 4.11 -10.49 -5.98
CA GLU A 55 4.94 -9.37 -6.43
C GLU A 55 6.39 -9.44 -5.90
N ASN A 56 6.79 -10.56 -5.27
CA ASN A 56 8.12 -10.75 -4.68
C ASN A 56 8.58 -9.56 -3.82
N MET A 57 7.66 -8.98 -3.04
CA MET A 57 7.93 -7.84 -2.19
C MET A 57 8.10 -8.24 -0.73
N THR A 58 8.74 -7.36 0.05
CA THR A 58 8.89 -7.58 1.49
C THR A 58 7.54 -7.44 2.21
N GLU A 59 7.39 -8.09 3.37
CA GLU A 59 6.18 -7.97 4.20
C GLU A 59 5.89 -6.52 4.57
N ARG A 60 6.94 -5.75 4.83
CA ARG A 60 6.84 -4.33 5.16
C ARG A 60 6.24 -3.53 4.00
N ASP A 61 6.67 -3.80 2.77
CA ASP A 61 6.18 -3.10 1.58
C ASP A 61 4.75 -3.54 1.24
N ALA A 62 4.43 -4.83 1.36
CA ALA A 62 3.08 -5.34 1.17
C ALA A 62 2.09 -4.73 2.16
N LYS A 63 2.46 -4.67 3.44
CA LYS A 63 1.64 -4.02 4.47
C LYS A 63 1.49 -2.53 4.21
N ALA A 64 2.57 -1.83 3.82
CA ALA A 64 2.50 -0.42 3.47
C ALA A 64 1.60 -0.14 2.27
N ALA A 65 1.65 -0.99 1.23
CA ALA A 65 0.79 -0.90 0.07
C ALA A 65 -0.69 -1.11 0.42
N LEU A 66 -1.00 -2.10 1.26
CA LEU A 66 -2.37 -2.37 1.72
C LEU A 66 -2.92 -1.25 2.60
N VAL A 67 -2.10 -0.71 3.52
CA VAL A 67 -2.47 0.45 4.34
C VAL A 67 -2.70 1.68 3.47
N GLU A 68 -1.86 1.92 2.47
CA GLU A 68 -2.04 3.04 1.54
C GLU A 68 -3.28 2.83 0.66
N ALA A 69 -3.59 1.61 0.23
CA ALA A 69 -4.84 1.28 -0.47
C ALA A 69 -6.07 1.54 0.41
N CYS A 70 -6.00 1.27 1.71
CA CYS A 70 -7.03 1.67 2.68
C CYS A 70 -7.13 3.18 2.83
N ARG A 71 -6.00 3.88 2.92
CA ARG A 71 -5.96 5.34 3.01
C ARG A 71 -6.57 6.02 1.79
N GLN A 72 -6.40 5.43 0.61
CA GLN A 72 -7.01 5.87 -0.65
C GLN A 72 -8.47 5.42 -0.81
N GLY A 73 -8.99 4.63 0.12
CA GLY A 73 -10.37 4.14 0.10
C GLY A 73 -10.64 3.10 -0.99
N LEU A 74 -9.60 2.42 -1.48
CA LEU A 74 -9.72 1.35 -2.48
C LEU A 74 -10.03 0.00 -1.81
N LEU A 75 -9.44 -0.23 -0.64
CA LEU A 75 -9.61 -1.45 0.16
C LEU A 75 -10.07 -1.12 1.59
N PHE A 76 -10.73 -2.07 2.24
CA PHE A 76 -11.08 -2.01 3.67
C PHE A 76 -10.42 -3.16 4.42
N GLN A 77 -9.77 -2.85 5.53
CA GLN A 77 -9.24 -3.86 6.43
C GLN A 77 -10.34 -4.34 7.37
N ALA A 78 -10.57 -5.66 7.42
CA ALA A 78 -11.43 -6.27 8.43
C ALA A 78 -10.62 -6.78 9.63
N GLU A 79 -11.33 -7.15 10.71
CA GLU A 79 -10.73 -7.60 11.98
C GLU A 79 -9.92 -8.89 11.86
N ASP A 80 -10.17 -9.70 10.82
CA ASP A 80 -9.45 -10.92 10.49
C ASP A 80 -8.06 -10.66 9.83
N GLY A 81 -7.69 -9.39 9.64
CA GLY A 81 -6.44 -8.99 9.01
C GLY A 81 -6.46 -9.10 7.48
N ARG A 82 -7.62 -9.36 6.87
CA ARG A 82 -7.81 -9.39 5.41
C ARG A 82 -8.30 -8.03 4.91
N PHE A 83 -7.98 -7.75 3.65
CA PHE A 83 -8.33 -6.51 2.97
C PHE A 83 -9.33 -6.81 1.86
N TYR A 84 -10.49 -6.19 1.91
CA TYR A 84 -11.60 -6.40 0.97
C TYR A 84 -11.70 -5.21 0.01
N LEU A 85 -12.20 -5.45 -1.19
CA LEU A 85 -12.53 -4.35 -2.09
C LEU A 85 -13.61 -3.47 -1.45
N LYS A 86 -13.50 -2.15 -1.61
CA LYS A 86 -14.65 -1.27 -1.35
C LYS A 86 -15.79 -1.70 -2.29
N GLN A 87 -16.73 -2.49 -1.80
CA GLN A 87 -18.01 -2.63 -2.46
C GLN A 87 -18.64 -1.24 -2.47
N ALA A 88 -18.76 -0.66 -3.67
CA ALA A 88 -19.65 0.47 -3.86
C ALA A 88 -21.02 0.01 -3.33
N SER A 89 -21.47 0.68 -2.27
CA SER A 89 -22.75 0.47 -1.60
C SER A 89 -23.85 0.15 -2.60
N LEU A 90 -24.17 -1.13 -2.76
CA LEU A 90 -25.29 -1.64 -3.56
C LEU A 90 -26.34 -2.32 -2.66
N ASN A 91 -26.26 -2.11 -1.34
CA ASN A 91 -27.12 -2.79 -0.36
C ASN A 91 -27.99 -1.86 0.49
N SER A 92 -28.11 -0.57 0.16
CA SER A 92 -29.07 0.32 0.82
C SER A 92 -30.37 0.55 0.03
N GLU A 93 -30.56 -0.04 -1.16
CA GLU A 93 -31.79 0.12 -1.95
C GLU A 93 -32.66 -1.15 -2.07
N VAL A 94 -32.24 -2.31 -1.56
CA VAL A 94 -33.00 -3.59 -1.70
C VAL A 94 -33.79 -3.96 -0.42
N SER A 95 -33.87 -3.08 0.58
CA SER A 95 -34.58 -3.35 1.84
C SER A 95 -35.76 -2.42 2.13
N ASN A 96 -36.36 -1.79 1.10
CA ASN A 96 -37.53 -0.92 1.31
C ASN A 96 -38.60 -1.06 0.21
N GLN A 97 -38.86 -2.28 -0.25
CA GLN A 97 -39.99 -2.58 -1.15
C GLN A 97 -40.84 -3.80 -0.79
N GLN A 98 -40.68 -4.39 0.40
CA GLN A 98 -41.56 -5.46 0.87
C GLN A 98 -41.80 -5.28 2.37
N ASP A 99 -42.73 -4.39 2.71
CA ASP A 99 -44.00 -4.71 3.40
C ASP A 99 -44.79 -3.43 3.72
#